data_AF-A0A1G9KZ89-F1
#
_entry.id   AF-A0A1G9KZ89-F1
#
_cell.length_a   1.000
_cell.length_b   1.000
_cell.length_c   1.000
_cell.angle_alpha   90.00
_cell.angle_beta   90.00
_cell.angle_gamma   90.00
#
_symmetry.space_group_name_H-M   'P 1'
#
loop_
_entity.id
_entity.type
_entity.pdbx_description
1 polymer ?
#
loop_
_entity_poly.entity_id
_entity_poly.type
_entity_poly.pdbx_seq_one_letter_code
_entity_poly.pdbx_strand_id
1 'polypeptide(L)'
;MSLTRERMAALVAAAGYDGDEPIAVGMRRHGAPPVEVAQGLTSGGARFTTTTTVYAASLAKQMTAACAALLVRRGVLDTDSPLSRWMPELPSWSATVRLHHLLHHTAALPDSWTDDRTTRTVVQALARTPSLEDRPGTRYVYSNAGYVCLAVIVERAARKPLPDFAHDHLFRPLGMAGTHYWPGPAPAPPGATPLSPAPLSLGDGGVWTSLRDLLRWSEALNADELGVSALMQTPGRLDDGTPVDYAWGMGVRSLGPHRVYRHGGGWSGLRALQARVPALGLSVALIAIRDNTERRVALLDGLLDEATRIS
;
A
#
# COMPACT_ATOMS: atom_id res chain seq x y z
N MET A 1 -26.91 3.42 -14.83
CA MET A 1 -27.14 4.43 -13.77
C MET A 1 -25.84 4.62 -13.02
N SER A 2 -25.29 5.82 -12.87
CA SER A 2 -24.08 6.02 -12.05
C SER A 2 -24.35 5.74 -10.56
N LEU A 3 -23.36 5.23 -9.83
CA LEU A 3 -23.44 5.13 -8.37
C LEU A 3 -23.76 6.51 -7.78
N THR A 4 -24.76 6.60 -6.89
CA THR A 4 -25.09 7.85 -6.20
C THR A 4 -24.52 7.86 -4.79
N ARG A 5 -24.47 9.04 -4.16
CA ARG A 5 -24.04 9.20 -2.77
C ARG A 5 -24.98 8.45 -1.81
N GLU A 6 -26.29 8.49 -2.05
CA GLU A 6 -27.29 7.77 -1.24
C GLU A 6 -27.08 6.27 -1.32
N ARG A 7 -26.80 5.75 -2.52
CA ARG A 7 -26.53 4.32 -2.71
C ARG A 7 -25.24 3.90 -2.03
N MET A 8 -24.18 4.71 -2.11
CA MET A 8 -22.93 4.45 -1.39
C MET A 8 -23.15 4.45 0.13
N ALA A 9 -23.90 5.41 0.67
CA ALA A 9 -24.23 5.45 2.09
C ALA A 9 -25.05 4.22 2.54
N ALA A 10 -25.98 3.75 1.70
CA ALA A 10 -26.71 2.52 1.97
C ALA A 10 -25.81 1.27 2.00
N LEU A 11 -24.79 1.19 1.13
CA LEU A 11 -23.80 0.11 1.17
C LEU A 11 -22.93 0.17 2.42
N VAL A 12 -22.54 1.38 2.87
CA VAL A 12 -21.81 1.58 4.13
C VAL A 12 -22.62 1.06 5.32
N ALA A 13 -23.90 1.44 5.41
CA ALA A 13 -24.80 0.97 6.45
C ALA A 13 -25.02 -0.56 6.37
N ALA A 14 -25.22 -1.11 5.17
CA ALA A 14 -25.39 -2.56 4.97
C ALA A 14 -24.15 -3.39 5.33
N ALA A 15 -22.95 -2.80 5.21
CA ALA A 15 -21.71 -3.40 5.69
C ALA A 15 -21.56 -3.34 7.22
N GLY A 16 -22.53 -2.74 7.92
CA GLY A 16 -22.59 -2.66 9.38
C GLY A 16 -21.79 -1.51 9.97
N TYR A 17 -21.54 -0.44 9.21
CA TYR A 17 -20.96 0.79 9.76
C TYR A 17 -22.07 1.74 10.22
N ASP A 18 -22.15 1.97 11.52
CA ASP A 18 -23.14 2.89 12.10
C ASP A 18 -22.72 4.36 11.89
N GLY A 19 -23.68 5.28 11.94
CA GLY A 19 -23.47 6.71 11.61
C GLY A 19 -22.37 7.42 12.42
N ASP A 20 -22.09 6.94 13.64
CA ASP A 20 -21.07 7.47 14.53
C ASP A 20 -19.68 6.84 14.31
N GLU A 21 -19.60 5.69 13.61
CA GLU A 21 -18.33 5.05 13.29
C GLU A 21 -17.59 5.84 12.22
N PRO A 22 -16.29 6.16 12.41
CA PRO A 22 -15.63 7.10 11.55
C PRO A 22 -15.05 6.36 10.35
N ILE A 23 -15.73 6.52 9.22
CA ILE A 23 -15.41 5.90 7.94
C ILE A 23 -15.48 6.94 6.84
N ALA A 24 -14.57 6.82 5.88
CA ALA A 24 -14.58 7.54 4.62
C ALA A 24 -14.42 6.50 3.52
N VAL A 25 -15.32 6.52 2.54
CA VAL A 25 -15.33 5.63 1.38
C VAL A 25 -15.51 6.45 0.12
N GLY A 26 -14.88 6.03 -0.96
CA GLY A 26 -15.07 6.67 -2.24
C GLY A 26 -14.81 5.76 -3.41
N MET A 27 -15.43 6.13 -4.52
CA MET A 27 -15.32 5.44 -5.80
C MET A 27 -15.23 6.47 -6.91
N ARG A 28 -14.33 6.24 -7.86
CA ARG A 28 -14.18 7.05 -9.06
C ARG A 28 -14.07 6.12 -10.27
N ARG A 29 -14.80 6.45 -11.33
CA ARG A 29 -14.60 5.91 -12.68
C ARG A 29 -13.91 6.98 -13.53
N HIS A 30 -12.99 6.58 -14.39
CA HIS A 30 -12.30 7.51 -15.29
C HIS A 30 -13.29 8.37 -16.08
N GLY A 31 -13.03 9.68 -16.15
CA GLY A 31 -13.92 10.66 -16.79
C GLY A 31 -15.16 11.08 -15.98
N ALA A 32 -15.43 10.50 -14.81
CA ALA A 32 -16.54 10.87 -13.94
C ALA A 32 -16.07 11.55 -12.63
N PRO A 33 -16.89 12.40 -12.01
CA PRO A 33 -16.60 12.92 -10.67
C PRO A 33 -16.60 11.77 -9.63
N PRO A 34 -15.80 11.87 -8.55
CA PRO A 34 -15.80 10.87 -7.51
C PRO A 34 -17.12 10.91 -6.73
N VAL A 35 -17.59 9.74 -6.31
CA VAL A 35 -18.64 9.59 -5.31
C VAL A 35 -17.94 9.29 -3.99
N GLU A 36 -18.18 10.10 -2.97
CA GLU A 36 -17.54 9.95 -1.67
C GLU A 36 -18.58 10.07 -0.55
N VAL A 37 -18.42 9.25 0.50
CA VAL A 37 -19.17 9.33 1.75
C VAL A 37 -18.17 9.34 2.89
N ALA A 38 -18.37 10.23 3.87
CA ALA A 38 -17.63 10.21 5.13
C ALA A 38 -18.58 10.51 6.29
N GLN A 39 -18.40 9.80 7.41
CA GLN A 39 -19.21 9.94 8.62
C GLN A 39 -18.37 9.71 9.88
N GLY A 40 -18.96 9.92 11.06
CA GLY A 40 -18.35 9.71 12.36
C GLY A 40 -17.31 10.75 12.80
N LEU A 41 -16.78 10.54 14.01
CA LEU A 41 -15.83 11.43 14.68
C LEU A 41 -14.52 10.70 15.01
N THR A 42 -13.39 11.37 14.80
CA THR A 42 -12.09 10.91 15.31
C THR A 42 -12.09 10.76 16.83
N SER A 43 -11.10 10.05 17.37
CA SER A 43 -10.92 9.91 18.83
C SER A 43 -10.80 11.25 19.56
N GLY A 44 -10.36 12.31 18.88
CA GLY A 44 -10.28 13.68 19.41
C GLY A 44 -11.57 14.51 19.23
N GLY A 45 -12.67 13.91 18.77
CA GLY A 45 -13.96 14.57 18.57
C GLY A 45 -14.09 15.37 17.26
N ALA A 46 -13.03 15.51 16.46
CA ALA A 46 -13.10 16.15 15.16
C ALA A 46 -13.85 15.28 14.14
N ARG A 47 -14.62 15.88 13.24
CA ARG A 47 -15.34 15.17 12.16
C ARG A 47 -14.36 14.39 11.28
N PHE A 48 -14.69 13.14 10.99
CA PHE A 48 -13.95 12.35 10.02
C PHE A 48 -14.38 12.71 8.60
N THR A 49 -13.42 13.01 7.73
CA THR A 49 -13.66 13.55 6.39
C THR A 49 -12.80 12.84 5.36
N THR A 50 -13.09 13.06 4.07
CA THR A 50 -12.31 12.47 2.98
C THR A 50 -10.87 13.00 2.90
N THR A 51 -10.57 14.09 3.60
CA THR A 51 -9.23 14.68 3.73
C THR A 51 -8.57 14.42 5.08
N THR A 52 -9.20 13.66 5.97
CA THR A 52 -8.59 13.32 7.26
C THR A 52 -7.38 12.41 7.05
N THR A 53 -6.20 12.88 7.48
CA THR A 53 -4.95 12.12 7.36
C THR A 53 -4.85 11.07 8.47
N VAL A 54 -4.54 9.83 8.07
CA VAL A 54 -4.38 8.66 8.94
C VAL A 54 -3.20 7.80 8.48
N TYR A 55 -2.76 6.89 9.35
CA TYR A 55 -1.75 5.89 8.99
C TYR A 55 -2.28 4.90 7.95
N ALA A 56 -1.60 4.77 6.82
CA ALA A 56 -2.03 3.92 5.70
C ALA A 56 -1.62 2.43 5.87
N ALA A 57 -0.82 2.12 6.88
CA ALA A 57 -0.26 0.80 7.13
C ALA A 57 0.28 0.16 5.83
N SER A 58 -0.08 -1.10 5.55
CA SER A 58 0.42 -1.83 4.40
C SER A 58 0.01 -1.30 3.02
N LEU A 59 -0.87 -0.31 2.92
CA LEU A 59 -1.08 0.37 1.63
C LEU A 59 0.19 1.06 1.13
N ALA A 60 1.08 1.48 2.04
CA ALA A 60 2.38 2.09 1.74
C ALA A 60 3.23 1.27 0.75
N LYS A 61 3.06 -0.06 0.74
CA LYS A 61 3.80 -0.97 -0.14
C LYS A 61 3.65 -0.61 -1.62
N GLN A 62 2.46 -0.14 -2.03
CA GLN A 62 2.23 0.30 -3.41
C GLN A 62 3.11 1.50 -3.78
N MET A 63 3.22 2.48 -2.89
CA MET A 63 4.03 3.69 -3.10
C MET A 63 5.52 3.37 -3.08
N THR A 64 5.95 2.48 -2.19
CA THR A 64 7.35 2.00 -2.12
C THR A 64 7.73 1.27 -3.41
N ALA A 65 6.85 0.38 -3.88
CA ALA A 65 7.06 -0.35 -5.12
C ALA A 65 7.04 0.57 -6.35
N ALA A 66 6.23 1.63 -6.35
CA ALA A 66 6.26 2.65 -7.39
C ALA A 66 7.58 3.43 -7.42
N CYS A 67 8.16 3.75 -6.25
CA CYS A 67 9.49 4.36 -6.19
C CYS A 67 10.54 3.44 -6.82
N ALA A 68 10.49 2.14 -6.50
CA ALA A 68 11.37 1.15 -7.13
C ALA A 68 11.11 1.05 -8.65
N ALA A 69 9.85 1.06 -9.09
CA ALA A 69 9.49 0.97 -10.50
C ALA A 69 9.99 2.18 -11.31
N LEU A 70 9.96 3.40 -10.73
CA LEU A 70 10.54 4.58 -11.35
C LEU A 70 12.06 4.43 -11.54
N LEU A 71 12.76 3.87 -10.56
CA LEU A 71 14.21 3.64 -10.66
C LEU A 71 14.55 2.49 -11.63
N VAL A 72 13.73 1.46 -11.70
CA VAL A 72 13.85 0.38 -12.72
C VAL A 72 13.67 0.95 -14.12
N ARG A 73 12.62 1.74 -14.34
CA ARG A 73 12.40 2.41 -15.63
C ARG A 73 13.54 3.35 -16.02
N ARG A 74 14.19 3.98 -15.06
CA ARG A 74 15.37 4.84 -15.28
C ARG A 74 16.67 4.05 -15.49
N GLY A 75 16.64 2.71 -15.43
CA GLY A 75 17.82 1.85 -15.54
C GLY A 75 18.77 1.92 -14.32
N VAL A 76 18.32 2.49 -13.21
CA VAL A 76 19.11 2.61 -11.97
C VAL A 76 19.01 1.35 -11.12
N LEU A 77 17.82 0.75 -11.09
CA LEU A 77 17.56 -0.54 -10.46
C LEU A 77 17.34 -1.62 -11.51
N ASP A 78 17.74 -2.83 -11.17
CA ASP A 78 17.44 -4.06 -11.90
C ASP A 78 16.76 -5.02 -10.92
N THR A 79 15.62 -5.58 -11.33
CA THR A 79 14.84 -6.51 -10.52
C THR A 79 15.58 -7.81 -10.21
N ASP A 80 16.59 -8.15 -11.01
CA ASP A 80 17.44 -9.33 -10.82
C ASP A 80 18.76 -9.01 -10.12
N SER A 81 18.95 -7.77 -9.64
CA SER A 81 20.09 -7.46 -8.78
C SER A 81 19.97 -8.15 -7.41
N PRO A 82 21.07 -8.69 -6.88
CA PRO A 82 21.09 -9.29 -5.55
C PRO A 82 20.93 -8.22 -4.47
N LEU A 83 20.30 -8.57 -3.35
CA LEU A 83 20.14 -7.69 -2.20
C LEU A 83 21.49 -7.24 -1.64
N SER A 84 22.50 -8.12 -1.65
CA SER A 84 23.88 -7.81 -1.21
C SER A 84 24.53 -6.64 -1.94
N ARG A 85 24.12 -6.34 -3.19
CA ARG A 85 24.61 -5.17 -3.95
C ARG A 85 24.26 -3.86 -3.24
N TRP A 86 23.08 -3.81 -2.63
CA TRP A 86 22.53 -2.62 -2.01
C TRP A 86 22.68 -2.63 -0.51
N MET A 87 22.78 -3.81 0.11
CA MET A 87 22.86 -4.00 1.56
C MET A 87 24.00 -4.98 1.92
N PRO A 88 25.28 -4.59 1.71
CA PRO A 88 26.44 -5.45 1.96
C PRO A 88 26.66 -5.77 3.44
N GLU A 89 26.00 -5.05 4.35
CA GLU A 89 26.01 -5.34 5.79
C GLU A 89 25.21 -6.59 6.19
N LEU A 90 24.41 -7.16 5.27
CA LEU A 90 23.63 -8.36 5.52
C LEU A 90 24.50 -9.63 5.31
N PRO A 91 24.17 -10.75 5.97
CA PRO A 91 24.93 -12.00 5.83
C PRO A 91 24.90 -12.55 4.39
N SER A 92 25.69 -13.59 4.14
CA SER A 92 25.93 -14.14 2.80
C SER A 92 24.66 -14.57 2.05
N TRP A 93 23.58 -14.93 2.75
CA TRP A 93 22.28 -15.23 2.15
C TRP A 93 21.70 -14.04 1.35
N SER A 94 22.11 -12.80 1.63
CA SER A 94 21.67 -11.62 0.87
C SER A 94 22.12 -11.67 -0.60
N ALA A 95 23.12 -12.48 -0.95
CA ALA A 95 23.52 -12.73 -2.33
C ALA A 95 22.55 -13.64 -3.10
N THR A 96 21.64 -14.36 -2.42
CA THR A 96 20.63 -15.23 -3.06
C THR A 96 19.26 -14.56 -3.17
N VAL A 97 19.00 -13.52 -2.38
CA VAL A 97 17.78 -12.71 -2.46
C VAL A 97 17.90 -11.71 -3.62
N ARG A 98 16.88 -11.63 -4.47
CA ARG A 98 16.78 -10.70 -5.60
C ARG A 98 15.74 -9.63 -5.29
N LEU A 99 15.82 -8.48 -5.96
CA LEU A 99 14.87 -7.39 -5.76
C LEU A 99 13.43 -7.83 -6.09
N HIS A 100 13.22 -8.62 -7.14
CA HIS A 100 11.89 -9.17 -7.44
C HIS A 100 11.35 -10.07 -6.31
N HIS A 101 12.20 -10.81 -5.59
CA HIS A 101 11.76 -11.58 -4.44
C HIS A 101 11.13 -10.70 -3.35
N LEU A 102 11.65 -9.48 -3.15
CA LEU A 102 11.11 -8.51 -2.19
C LEU A 102 9.75 -7.98 -2.64
N LEU A 103 9.64 -7.63 -3.93
CA LEU A 103 8.41 -7.08 -4.52
C LEU A 103 7.24 -8.06 -4.43
N HIS A 104 7.52 -9.35 -4.62
CA HIS A 104 6.52 -10.41 -4.74
C HIS A 104 6.36 -11.28 -3.49
N HIS A 105 6.97 -10.92 -2.37
CA HIS A 105 6.91 -11.67 -1.10
C HIS A 105 7.40 -13.12 -1.22
N THR A 106 8.49 -13.34 -1.95
CA THR A 106 9.13 -14.66 -2.12
C THR A 106 10.57 -14.68 -1.59
N ALA A 107 10.95 -13.68 -0.79
CA ALA A 107 12.33 -13.51 -0.32
C ALA A 107 12.71 -14.41 0.86
N ALA A 108 11.76 -15.11 1.47
CA ALA A 108 11.97 -15.92 2.69
C ALA A 108 12.59 -15.13 3.86
N LEU A 109 12.37 -13.82 3.92
CA LEU A 109 12.88 -12.99 5.02
C LEU A 109 11.99 -13.14 6.26
N PRO A 110 12.59 -13.28 7.45
CA PRO A 110 11.83 -13.33 8.69
C PRO A 110 11.22 -11.95 8.99
N ASP A 111 9.96 -11.94 9.43
CA ASP A 111 9.34 -10.75 10.00
C ASP A 111 9.54 -10.75 11.53
N SER A 112 10.20 -9.72 12.05
CA SER A 112 10.30 -9.51 13.50
C SER A 112 9.35 -8.40 13.94
N TRP A 113 8.38 -8.74 14.79
CA TRP A 113 7.52 -7.77 15.47
C TRP A 113 8.16 -7.40 16.81
N THR A 114 8.69 -6.19 16.90
CA THR A 114 9.15 -5.59 18.16
C THR A 114 8.45 -4.26 18.35
N ASP A 115 8.34 -3.78 19.59
CA ASP A 115 7.64 -2.52 19.88
C ASP A 115 8.38 -1.29 19.32
N ASP A 116 9.72 -1.32 19.23
CA ASP A 116 10.56 -0.26 18.64
C ASP A 116 10.81 -0.49 17.13
N ARG A 117 9.73 -0.67 16.38
CA ARG A 117 9.83 -1.00 14.96
C ARG A 117 10.19 0.24 14.12
N THR A 118 11.49 0.37 13.84
CA THR A 118 12.08 1.37 12.94
C THR A 118 12.74 0.65 11.75
N THR A 119 13.02 1.35 10.66
CA THR A 119 13.81 0.79 9.54
C THR A 119 15.15 0.24 10.05
N ARG A 120 15.82 0.98 10.94
CA ARG A 120 17.10 0.59 11.53
C ARG A 120 17.01 -0.73 12.31
N THR A 121 16.02 -0.88 13.19
CA THR A 121 15.89 -2.07 14.04
C THR A 121 15.56 -3.32 13.23
N VAL A 122 14.75 -3.19 12.17
CA VAL A 122 14.47 -4.28 11.21
C VAL A 122 15.75 -4.71 10.47
N VAL A 123 16.51 -3.76 9.90
CA VAL A 123 17.76 -4.08 9.19
C VAL A 123 18.79 -4.71 10.14
N GLN A 124 18.91 -4.23 11.37
CA GLN A 124 19.78 -4.80 12.39
C GLN A 124 19.37 -6.23 12.79
N ALA A 125 18.07 -6.52 12.84
CA ALA A 125 17.58 -7.87 13.09
C ALA A 125 17.98 -8.81 11.95
N LEU A 126 17.78 -8.41 10.70
CA LEU A 126 18.20 -9.18 9.52
C LEU A 126 19.73 -9.38 9.48
N ALA A 127 20.50 -8.36 9.84
CA ALA A 127 21.96 -8.46 9.91
C ALA A 127 22.44 -9.51 10.93
N ARG A 128 21.64 -9.81 11.95
CA ARG A 128 21.91 -10.85 12.96
C ARG A 128 21.33 -12.22 12.62
N THR A 129 20.58 -12.35 11.53
CA THR A 129 19.99 -13.63 11.08
C THR A 129 21.03 -14.43 10.30
N PRO A 130 21.62 -15.51 10.83
CA PRO A 130 22.76 -16.18 10.19
C PRO A 130 22.36 -16.91 8.90
N SER A 131 21.13 -17.39 8.80
CA SER A 131 20.59 -18.13 7.66
C SER A 131 19.09 -17.89 7.52
N LEU A 132 18.57 -18.01 6.29
CA LEU A 132 17.13 -18.06 6.03
C LEU A 132 16.60 -19.47 6.27
N GLU A 133 15.35 -19.58 6.74
CA GLU A 133 14.69 -20.88 6.96
C GLU A 133 14.33 -21.58 5.65
N ASP A 134 13.95 -20.78 4.64
CA ASP A 134 13.58 -21.24 3.31
C ASP A 134 14.47 -20.59 2.25
N ARG A 135 14.53 -21.23 1.06
CA ARG A 135 15.20 -20.65 -0.10
C ARG A 135 14.32 -19.57 -0.73
N PRO A 136 14.85 -18.38 -1.06
CA PRO A 136 14.13 -17.38 -1.83
C PRO A 136 13.58 -17.98 -3.14
N GLY A 137 12.44 -17.46 -3.60
CA GLY A 137 11.79 -17.89 -4.84
C GLY A 137 10.95 -19.17 -4.72
N THR A 138 11.04 -19.93 -3.63
CA THR A 138 10.35 -21.24 -3.51
C THR A 138 8.93 -21.16 -2.94
N ARG A 139 8.59 -20.09 -2.21
CA ARG A 139 7.28 -19.93 -1.56
C ARG A 139 6.88 -18.46 -1.49
N TYR A 140 5.57 -18.22 -1.54
CA TYR A 140 4.98 -16.92 -1.19
C TYR A 140 4.75 -16.85 0.33
N VAL A 141 5.41 -15.90 0.99
CA VAL A 141 5.23 -15.58 2.40
C VAL A 141 5.24 -14.06 2.54
N TYR A 142 4.08 -13.48 2.84
CA TYR A 142 3.96 -12.03 3.03
C TYR A 142 4.92 -11.55 4.12
N SER A 143 5.83 -10.65 3.75
CA SER A 143 6.86 -10.12 4.65
C SER A 143 6.92 -8.60 4.57
N ASN A 144 6.87 -7.97 5.74
CA ASN A 144 7.13 -6.55 5.85
C ASN A 144 8.62 -6.24 5.78
N ALA A 145 9.50 -7.10 6.32
CA ALA A 145 10.94 -6.94 6.24
C ALA A 145 11.42 -6.80 4.78
N GLY A 146 10.81 -7.52 3.84
CA GLY A 146 11.08 -7.36 2.41
C GLY A 146 10.85 -5.95 1.88
N TYR A 147 9.76 -5.30 2.29
CA TYR A 147 9.44 -3.93 1.88
C TYR A 147 10.25 -2.88 2.63
N VAL A 148 10.71 -3.16 3.85
CA VAL A 148 11.71 -2.32 4.54
C VAL A 148 13.05 -2.35 3.79
N CYS A 149 13.51 -3.53 3.37
CA CYS A 149 14.69 -3.65 2.51
C CYS A 149 14.51 -2.91 1.19
N LEU A 150 13.32 -3.00 0.57
CA LEU A 150 13.02 -2.27 -0.66
C LEU A 150 13.11 -0.75 -0.48
N ALA A 151 12.65 -0.21 0.65
CA ALA A 151 12.81 1.21 0.99
C ALA A 151 14.29 1.62 1.08
N VAL A 152 15.12 0.81 1.75
CA VAL A 152 16.57 1.05 1.86
C VAL A 152 17.24 1.00 0.48
N ILE A 153 16.87 0.05 -0.37
CA ILE A 153 17.36 -0.04 -1.74
C ILE A 153 17.02 1.23 -2.52
N VAL A 154 15.75 1.69 -2.48
CA VAL A 154 15.31 2.91 -3.16
C VAL A 154 16.13 4.10 -2.69
N GLU A 155 16.31 4.26 -1.38
CA GLU A 155 17.08 5.37 -0.81
C GLU A 155 18.54 5.36 -1.29
N ARG A 156 19.21 4.20 -1.23
CA ARG A 156 20.61 4.06 -1.67
C ARG A 156 20.77 4.26 -3.18
N ALA A 157 19.85 3.72 -3.96
CA ALA A 157 19.86 3.84 -5.42
C ALA A 157 19.55 5.26 -5.89
N ALA A 158 18.62 5.95 -5.24
CA ALA A 158 18.29 7.34 -5.52
C ALA A 158 19.30 8.33 -4.91
N ARG A 159 20.12 7.88 -3.96
CA ARG A 159 20.97 8.74 -3.11
C ARG A 159 20.16 9.87 -2.46
N LYS A 160 18.94 9.55 -2.04
CA LYS A 160 17.96 10.48 -1.48
C LYS A 160 17.04 9.72 -0.51
N PRO A 161 16.72 10.26 0.68
CA PRO A 161 15.79 9.63 1.61
C PRO A 161 14.48 9.23 0.94
N LEU A 162 13.92 8.06 1.29
CA LEU A 162 12.66 7.61 0.71
C LEU A 162 11.52 8.65 0.84
N PRO A 163 11.32 9.34 1.98
CA PRO A 163 10.29 10.37 2.09
C PRO A 163 10.43 11.47 1.04
N ASP A 164 11.66 11.96 0.82
CA ASP A 164 11.95 13.03 -0.13
C ASP A 164 11.79 12.54 -1.57
N PHE A 165 12.25 11.32 -1.87
CA PHE A 165 12.11 10.74 -3.20
C PHE A 165 10.65 10.53 -3.58
N ALA A 166 9.86 9.97 -2.66
CA ALA A 166 8.43 9.76 -2.86
C ALA A 166 7.67 11.08 -2.97
N HIS A 167 8.00 12.09 -2.15
CA HIS A 167 7.43 13.42 -2.27
C HIS A 167 7.68 14.02 -3.66
N ASP A 168 8.92 14.01 -4.13
CA ASP A 168 9.31 14.69 -5.37
C ASP A 168 8.84 13.99 -6.64
N HIS A 169 8.72 12.66 -6.61
CA HIS A 169 8.44 11.85 -7.79
C HIS A 169 7.08 11.15 -7.79
N LEU A 170 6.38 11.08 -6.65
CA LEU A 170 5.03 10.52 -6.55
C LEU A 170 4.04 11.57 -6.05
N PHE A 171 4.17 12.04 -4.81
CA PHE A 171 3.08 12.76 -4.15
C PHE A 171 2.86 14.15 -4.73
N ARG A 172 3.91 14.95 -4.87
CA ARG A 172 3.84 16.29 -5.46
C ARG A 172 3.35 16.28 -6.92
N PRO A 173 3.91 15.48 -7.85
CA PRO A 173 3.43 15.48 -9.24
C PRO A 173 1.99 14.96 -9.39
N LEU A 174 1.54 14.09 -8.49
CA LEU A 174 0.16 13.59 -8.51
C LEU A 174 -0.85 14.48 -7.77
N GLY A 175 -0.37 15.53 -7.08
CA GLY A 175 -1.22 16.43 -6.29
C GLY A 175 -1.71 15.82 -4.97
N MET A 176 -1.02 14.82 -4.43
CA MET A 176 -1.36 14.13 -3.16
C MET A 176 -0.78 14.88 -1.95
N ALA A 177 -1.24 16.11 -1.73
CA ALA A 177 -0.66 17.02 -0.74
C ALA A 177 -0.85 16.56 0.73
N GLY A 178 -1.81 15.68 1.00
CA GLY A 178 -2.03 15.09 2.33
C GLY A 178 -1.23 13.81 2.58
N THR A 179 -0.39 13.40 1.62
CA THR A 179 0.33 12.13 1.66
C THR A 179 1.83 12.30 1.82
N HIS A 180 2.41 11.58 2.78
CA HIS A 180 3.84 11.59 3.03
C HIS A 180 4.28 10.33 3.78
N TYR A 181 5.56 9.99 3.66
CA TYR A 181 6.21 9.07 4.61
C TYR A 181 6.61 9.84 5.87
N TRP A 182 6.44 9.22 7.04
CA TRP A 182 6.80 9.81 8.32
C TRP A 182 7.69 8.84 9.13
N PRO A 183 9.00 9.13 9.27
CA PRO A 183 9.93 8.27 10.00
C PRO A 183 10.06 8.58 11.51
N GLY A 184 9.27 9.51 12.05
CA GLY A 184 9.38 9.97 13.44
C GLY A 184 9.73 11.46 13.57
N PRO A 185 10.03 11.98 14.77
CA PRO A 185 10.35 11.23 16.00
C PRO A 185 9.11 10.68 16.74
N ALA A 186 7.92 11.20 16.45
CA ALA A 186 6.69 10.70 17.05
C ALA A 186 6.01 9.65 16.15
N PRO A 187 5.20 8.74 16.68
CA PRO A 187 4.46 7.76 15.88
C PRO A 187 3.44 8.34 14.90
N ALA A 188 3.13 9.65 14.97
CA ALA A 188 2.26 10.33 14.03
C ALA A 188 2.81 11.73 13.68
N PRO A 189 2.66 12.18 12.41
CA PRO A 189 3.01 13.53 11.99
C PRO A 189 2.04 14.56 12.58
N PRO A 190 2.46 15.83 12.74
CA PRO A 190 1.57 16.91 13.17
C PRO A 190 0.30 17.02 12.31
N GLY A 191 -0.85 17.15 12.96
CA GLY A 191 -2.15 17.32 12.29
C GLY A 191 -2.80 16.04 11.77
N ALA A 192 -2.13 14.88 11.82
CA ALA A 192 -2.76 13.61 11.54
C ALA A 192 -3.65 13.15 12.70
N THR A 193 -4.63 12.29 12.39
CA THR A 193 -5.48 11.69 13.41
C THR A 193 -4.64 10.79 14.31
N PRO A 194 -4.60 11.03 15.63
CA PRO A 194 -3.86 10.18 16.54
C PRO A 194 -4.51 8.80 16.61
N LEU A 195 -3.69 7.78 16.46
CA LEU A 195 -4.03 6.36 16.59
C LEU A 195 -3.11 5.71 17.62
N SER A 196 -3.28 4.42 17.90
CA SER A 196 -2.23 3.67 18.60
C SER A 196 -0.88 3.88 17.88
N PRO A 197 0.23 4.01 18.62
CA PRO A 197 1.54 4.35 18.05
C PRO A 197 1.85 3.53 16.79
N ALA A 198 1.96 4.17 15.63
CA ALA A 198 2.33 3.48 14.40
C ALA A 198 3.83 3.15 14.37
N PRO A 199 4.24 2.08 13.66
CA PRO A 199 5.65 1.80 13.42
C PRO A 199 6.33 2.96 12.69
N LEU A 200 7.61 3.15 12.99
CA LEU A 200 8.47 4.12 12.30
C LEU A 200 9.29 3.48 11.17
N SER A 201 9.06 2.19 10.88
CA SER A 201 9.63 1.55 9.69
C SER A 201 8.97 2.10 8.42
N LEU A 202 9.82 2.40 7.42
CA LEU A 202 9.36 2.83 6.11
C LEU A 202 9.37 1.66 5.13
N GLY A 203 8.61 1.79 4.05
CA GLY A 203 8.58 0.84 2.95
C GLY A 203 7.40 -0.11 3.04
N ASP A 204 7.31 -0.83 4.15
CA ASP A 204 6.20 -1.73 4.44
C ASP A 204 4.96 -1.01 4.96
N GLY A 205 5.20 0.17 5.56
CA GLY A 205 4.29 1.09 6.18
C GLY A 205 4.88 2.51 6.11
N GLY A 206 4.65 3.31 7.16
CA GLY A 206 5.21 4.66 7.28
C GLY A 206 4.51 5.74 6.46
N VAL A 207 3.57 5.40 5.56
CA VAL A 207 2.77 6.39 4.82
C VAL A 207 1.59 6.86 5.66
N TRP A 208 1.40 8.17 5.70
CA TRP A 208 0.20 8.85 6.20
C TRP A 208 -0.52 9.48 5.01
N THR A 209 -1.83 9.29 4.92
CA THR A 209 -2.62 9.69 3.73
C THR A 209 -4.08 9.93 4.08
N SER A 210 -4.87 10.37 3.09
CA SER A 210 -6.31 10.58 3.19
C SER A 210 -7.05 9.75 2.14
N LEU A 211 -8.38 9.62 2.27
CA LEU A 211 -9.21 8.94 1.25
C LEU A 211 -9.03 9.60 -0.12
N ARG A 212 -9.08 10.93 -0.17
CA ARG A 212 -8.97 11.70 -1.41
C ARG A 212 -7.65 11.43 -2.13
N ASP A 213 -6.55 11.39 -1.40
CA ASP A 213 -5.25 11.10 -1.97
C ASP A 213 -5.14 9.63 -2.41
N LEU A 214 -5.74 8.68 -1.70
CA LEU A 214 -5.79 7.28 -2.15
C LEU A 214 -6.60 7.12 -3.45
N LEU A 215 -7.71 7.83 -3.61
CA LEU A 215 -8.43 7.85 -4.89
C LEU A 215 -7.56 8.42 -6.01
N ARG A 216 -6.87 9.52 -5.74
CA ARG A 216 -5.94 10.13 -6.68
C ARG A 216 -4.80 9.18 -7.07
N TRP A 217 -4.24 8.44 -6.11
CA TRP A 217 -3.25 7.40 -6.35
C TRP A 217 -3.75 6.33 -7.32
N SER A 218 -4.94 5.76 -7.06
CA SER A 218 -5.53 4.73 -7.94
C SER A 218 -5.75 5.24 -9.35
N GLU A 219 -6.24 6.46 -9.50
CA GLU A 219 -6.49 7.08 -10.80
C GLU A 219 -5.20 7.31 -11.58
N ALA A 220 -4.18 7.86 -10.93
CA ALA A 220 -2.88 8.09 -11.53
C ALA A 220 -2.27 6.79 -12.07
N LEU A 221 -2.41 5.69 -11.33
CA LEU A 221 -1.98 4.38 -11.80
C LEU A 221 -2.89 3.82 -12.91
N ASN A 222 -4.19 4.09 -12.91
CA ASN A 222 -5.08 3.66 -14.00
C ASN A 222 -4.78 4.43 -15.30
N ALA A 223 -4.45 5.71 -15.21
CA ALA A 223 -4.08 6.57 -16.33
C ALA A 223 -2.59 6.51 -16.70
N ASP A 224 -1.81 5.69 -15.98
CA ASP A 224 -0.34 5.57 -16.12
C ASP A 224 0.41 6.90 -16.11
N GLU A 225 -0.03 7.86 -15.28
CA GLU A 225 0.54 9.22 -15.24
C GLU A 225 2.03 9.22 -14.83
N LEU A 226 2.45 8.18 -14.12
CA LEU A 226 3.84 7.97 -13.73
C LEU A 226 4.63 7.13 -14.74
N GLY A 227 4.01 6.53 -15.75
CA GLY A 227 4.64 5.65 -16.74
C GLY A 227 5.28 4.40 -16.11
N VAL A 228 4.65 3.82 -15.08
CA VAL A 228 5.14 2.63 -14.35
C VAL A 228 4.04 1.58 -14.15
N SER A 229 2.82 1.83 -14.60
CA SER A 229 1.68 0.97 -14.32
C SER A 229 1.84 -0.41 -14.92
N ALA A 230 2.42 -0.55 -16.12
CA ALA A 230 2.70 -1.86 -16.71
C ALA A 230 3.62 -2.71 -15.82
N LEU A 231 4.71 -2.12 -15.31
CA LEU A 231 5.61 -2.79 -14.36
C LEU A 231 4.87 -3.16 -13.08
N MET A 232 4.19 -2.19 -12.47
CA MET A 232 3.54 -2.41 -11.18
C MET A 232 2.42 -3.47 -11.21
N GLN A 233 1.82 -3.67 -12.38
CA GLN A 233 0.75 -4.64 -12.60
C GLN A 233 1.26 -6.06 -12.86
N THR A 234 2.58 -6.25 -12.97
CA THR A 234 3.20 -7.55 -13.28
C THR A 234 3.18 -8.48 -12.06
N PRO A 235 2.42 -9.60 -12.10
CA PRO A 235 2.39 -10.56 -11.01
C PRO A 235 3.73 -11.30 -10.87
N GLY A 236 4.03 -11.74 -9.65
CA GLY A 236 5.20 -12.57 -9.39
C GLY A 236 5.03 -14.02 -9.85
N ARG A 237 6.15 -14.74 -9.89
CA ARG A 237 6.20 -16.19 -10.05
C ARG A 237 7.22 -16.77 -9.07
N LEU A 238 6.99 -17.99 -8.63
CA LEU A 238 7.99 -18.81 -7.96
C LEU A 238 9.03 -19.31 -8.99
N ASP A 239 10.17 -19.81 -8.51
CA ASP A 239 11.26 -20.31 -9.37
C ASP A 239 10.82 -21.47 -10.28
N ASP A 240 9.82 -22.25 -9.85
CA ASP A 240 9.23 -23.35 -10.64
C ASP A 240 8.19 -22.86 -11.68
N GLY A 241 7.98 -21.55 -11.77
CA GLY A 241 7.01 -20.91 -12.66
C GLY A 241 5.61 -20.76 -12.08
N THR A 242 5.32 -21.28 -10.89
CA THR A 242 4.01 -21.15 -10.24
C THR A 242 3.63 -19.67 -10.08
N PRO A 243 2.44 -19.24 -10.56
CA PRO A 243 2.04 -17.84 -10.45
C PRO A 243 1.75 -17.45 -9.01
N VAL A 244 2.08 -16.20 -8.67
CA VAL A 244 1.76 -15.59 -7.38
C VAL A 244 0.67 -14.53 -7.59
N ASP A 245 -0.40 -14.58 -6.79
CA ASP A 245 -1.50 -13.61 -6.82
C ASP A 245 -1.15 -12.28 -6.11
N TYR A 246 0.06 -11.78 -6.38
CA TYR A 246 0.62 -10.56 -5.85
C TYR A 246 1.54 -9.93 -6.91
N ALA A 247 1.39 -8.63 -7.10
CA ALA A 247 2.19 -7.78 -7.97
C ALA A 247 2.96 -6.76 -7.11
N TRP A 248 3.33 -5.61 -7.65
CA TRP A 248 4.18 -4.63 -6.96
C TRP A 248 3.41 -3.87 -5.87
N GLY A 249 3.31 -4.48 -4.68
CA GLY A 249 2.62 -3.93 -3.52
C GLY A 249 1.10 -4.13 -3.55
N MET A 250 0.58 -4.97 -4.45
CA MET A 250 -0.85 -5.16 -4.68
C MET A 250 -1.18 -6.65 -4.83
N GLY A 251 -2.19 -7.14 -4.11
CA GLY A 251 -2.80 -8.42 -4.41
C GLY A 251 -3.52 -8.39 -5.75
N VAL A 252 -3.45 -9.49 -6.49
CA VAL A 252 -4.11 -9.66 -7.79
C VAL A 252 -5.31 -10.57 -7.61
N ARG A 253 -6.50 -10.10 -8.01
CA ARG A 253 -7.76 -10.84 -7.96
C ARG A 253 -8.51 -10.70 -9.29
N SER A 254 -9.63 -11.38 -9.42
CA SER A 254 -10.48 -11.33 -10.60
C SER A 254 -11.87 -10.80 -10.24
N LEU A 255 -12.46 -10.02 -11.14
CA LEU A 255 -13.86 -9.59 -11.14
C LEU A 255 -14.41 -9.88 -12.54
N GLY A 256 -15.06 -11.03 -12.69
CA GLY A 256 -15.38 -11.58 -14.01
C GLY A 256 -14.11 -11.70 -14.87
N PRO A 257 -14.09 -11.13 -16.10
CA PRO A 257 -12.91 -11.18 -16.98
C PRO A 257 -11.83 -10.15 -16.61
N HIS A 258 -12.09 -9.25 -15.65
CA HIS A 258 -11.20 -8.14 -15.34
C HIS A 258 -10.28 -8.46 -14.15
N ARG A 259 -9.02 -7.99 -14.23
CA ARG A 259 -8.10 -8.01 -13.09
C ARG A 259 -8.43 -6.89 -12.11
N VAL A 260 -8.45 -7.24 -10.83
CA VAL A 260 -8.54 -6.31 -9.71
C VAL A 260 -7.19 -6.28 -9.02
N TYR A 261 -6.61 -5.09 -8.91
CA TYR A 261 -5.43 -4.87 -8.08
C TYR A 261 -5.90 -4.25 -6.77
N ARG A 262 -5.67 -4.91 -5.64
CA ARG A 262 -6.13 -4.45 -4.33
C ARG A 262 -5.10 -4.66 -3.24
N HIS A 263 -5.12 -3.82 -2.22
CA HIS A 263 -4.36 -4.05 -1.00
C HIS A 263 -5.14 -3.54 0.21
N GLY A 264 -4.94 -4.18 1.35
CA GLY A 264 -5.46 -3.73 2.64
C GLY A 264 -4.36 -3.10 3.49
N GLY A 265 -4.74 -2.22 4.40
CA GLY A 265 -3.92 -1.72 5.49
C GLY A 265 -4.64 -1.96 6.80
N GLY A 266 -3.93 -2.42 7.82
CA GLY A 266 -4.48 -2.60 9.16
C GLY A 266 -3.46 -2.15 10.20
N TRP A 267 -3.92 -1.38 11.17
CA TRP A 267 -3.12 -1.00 12.34
C TRP A 267 -4.03 -0.65 13.51
N SER A 268 -4.02 -1.44 14.60
CA SER A 268 -4.65 -1.13 15.90
C SER A 268 -5.88 -0.20 15.84
N GLY A 269 -7.04 -0.76 15.45
CA GLY A 269 -8.29 -0.01 15.28
C GLY A 269 -8.44 0.74 13.95
N LEU A 270 -7.41 0.83 13.10
CA LEU A 270 -7.52 1.34 11.74
C LEU A 270 -7.60 0.19 10.74
N ARG A 271 -8.50 0.34 9.77
CA ARG A 271 -8.56 -0.45 8.55
C ARG A 271 -8.65 0.47 7.34
N ALA A 272 -7.82 0.19 6.36
CA ALA A 272 -7.87 0.82 5.06
C ALA A 272 -7.91 -0.25 3.98
N LEU A 273 -8.53 0.06 2.86
CA LEU A 273 -8.51 -0.80 1.70
C LEU A 273 -8.54 0.05 0.44
N GLN A 274 -7.81 -0.40 -0.57
CA GLN A 274 -7.81 0.20 -1.89
C GLN A 274 -7.95 -0.89 -2.93
N ALA A 275 -8.73 -0.62 -3.98
CA ALA A 275 -8.85 -1.47 -5.14
C ALA A 275 -8.92 -0.64 -6.43
N ARG A 276 -8.44 -1.22 -7.52
CA ARG A 276 -8.60 -0.67 -8.87
C ARG A 276 -8.89 -1.77 -9.88
N VAL A 277 -9.70 -1.44 -10.87
CA VAL A 277 -9.99 -2.28 -12.03
C VAL A 277 -9.61 -1.48 -13.28
N PRO A 278 -8.34 -1.56 -13.72
CA PRO A 278 -7.81 -0.68 -14.76
C PRO A 278 -8.60 -0.75 -16.07
N ALA A 279 -9.02 -1.95 -16.47
CA ALA A 279 -9.83 -2.18 -17.67
C ALA A 279 -11.19 -1.45 -17.66
N LEU A 280 -11.70 -1.11 -16.48
CA LEU A 280 -12.94 -0.35 -16.30
C LEU A 280 -12.69 1.11 -15.89
N GLY A 281 -11.43 1.53 -15.79
CA GLY A 281 -11.04 2.83 -15.24
C GLY A 281 -11.54 3.05 -13.81
N LEU A 282 -11.77 1.98 -13.04
CA LEU A 282 -12.40 2.03 -11.72
C LEU A 282 -11.37 2.12 -10.60
N SER A 283 -11.64 2.98 -9.63
CA SER A 283 -10.87 3.21 -8.42
C SER A 283 -11.81 3.20 -7.21
N VAL A 284 -11.47 2.43 -6.18
CA VAL A 284 -12.20 2.37 -4.90
C VAL A 284 -11.19 2.52 -3.77
N ALA A 285 -11.52 3.34 -2.78
CA ALA A 285 -10.77 3.44 -1.54
C ALA A 285 -11.74 3.53 -0.36
N LEU A 286 -11.31 3.02 0.79
CA LEU A 286 -12.03 3.17 2.05
C LEU A 286 -11.04 3.19 3.21
N ILE A 287 -11.37 3.99 4.22
CA ILE A 287 -10.63 4.13 5.46
C ILE A 287 -11.66 4.15 6.59
N ALA A 288 -11.51 3.25 7.55
CA ALA A 288 -12.29 3.22 8.78
C ALA A 288 -11.34 3.21 9.99
N ILE A 289 -11.68 3.99 11.00
CA ILE A 289 -11.03 3.95 12.32
C ILE A 289 -12.00 3.37 13.35
N ARG A 290 -11.46 2.81 14.43
CA ARG A 290 -12.17 1.91 15.36
C ARG A 290 -12.71 0.61 14.73
N ASP A 291 -12.27 0.26 13.53
CA ASP A 291 -12.66 -1.00 12.89
C ASP A 291 -11.59 -2.07 13.14
N ASN A 292 -12.02 -3.21 13.70
CA ASN A 292 -11.18 -4.38 13.92
C ASN A 292 -11.69 -5.63 13.20
N THR A 293 -12.69 -5.47 12.33
CA THR A 293 -13.40 -6.57 11.67
C THR A 293 -13.08 -6.63 10.16
N GLU A 294 -13.67 -7.61 9.47
CA GLU A 294 -13.56 -7.76 8.01
C GLU A 294 -14.68 -7.06 7.22
N ARG A 295 -15.50 -6.21 7.87
CA ARG A 295 -16.62 -5.47 7.24
C ARG A 295 -16.22 -4.72 5.97
N ARG A 296 -14.99 -4.18 5.92
CA ARG A 296 -14.45 -3.49 4.74
C ARG A 296 -14.39 -4.33 3.47
N VAL A 297 -14.22 -5.64 3.58
CA VAL A 297 -14.13 -6.54 2.42
C VAL A 297 -15.52 -6.67 1.81
N ALA A 298 -16.55 -6.88 2.63
CA ALA A 298 -17.93 -6.91 2.18
C ALA A 298 -18.35 -5.57 1.54
N LEU A 299 -17.95 -4.43 2.13
CA LEU A 299 -18.20 -3.11 1.55
C LEU A 299 -17.51 -2.94 0.18
N LEU A 300 -16.25 -3.36 0.06
CA LEU A 300 -15.53 -3.32 -1.21
C LEU A 300 -16.24 -4.16 -2.26
N ASP A 301 -16.54 -5.42 -1.94
CA ASP A 301 -17.13 -6.36 -2.90
C ASP A 301 -18.49 -5.83 -3.37
N GLY A 302 -19.32 -5.30 -2.45
CA GLY A 302 -20.58 -4.63 -2.80
C GLY A 302 -20.41 -3.40 -3.72
N LEU A 303 -19.35 -2.60 -3.53
CA LEU A 303 -19.04 -1.47 -4.42
C LEU A 303 -18.57 -1.93 -5.81
N LEU A 304 -17.77 -2.99 -5.88
CA LEU A 304 -17.30 -3.56 -7.14
C LEU A 304 -18.45 -4.21 -7.93
N ASP A 305 -19.34 -4.93 -7.25
CA ASP A 305 -20.57 -5.49 -7.84
C ASP A 305 -21.49 -4.38 -8.38
N GLU A 306 -21.68 -3.31 -7.61
CA GLU A 306 -22.47 -2.17 -8.08
C GLU A 306 -21.83 -1.52 -9.31
N ALA A 307 -20.52 -1.32 -9.30
CA ALA A 307 -19.79 -0.69 -10.40
C ALA A 307 -19.79 -1.51 -11.70
N THR A 308 -19.99 -2.84 -11.62
CA THR A 308 -20.06 -3.75 -12.77
C THR A 308 -21.48 -3.97 -13.28
N ARG A 309 -22.51 -3.84 -12.43
CA ARG A 309 -23.92 -3.80 -12.88
C ARG A 309 -24.26 -2.56 -13.72
N ILE A 310 -23.46 -1.51 -13.57
CA ILE A 310 -23.67 -0.20 -14.19
C ILE A 310 -22.96 -0.09 -15.56
N SER A 311 -21.99 -0.96 -15.83
CA SER A 311 -21.24 -1.01 -17.10
C SER A 311 -21.95 -1.74 -18.22
#